data_AF-A0A060CE83-F1
#
_entry.id   AF-A0A060CE83-F1
#
_cell.length_a   1.000
_cell.length_b   1.000
_cell.length_c   1.000
_cell.angle_alpha   90.00
_cell.angle_beta   90.00
_cell.angle_gamma   90.00
#
_symmetry.space_group_name_H-M   'P 1'
#
loop_
_entity.id
_entity.type
_entity.pdbx_description
1 polymer ?
#
loop_
_entity_poly.entity_id
_entity_poly.type
_entity_poly.pdbx_seq_one_letter_code
_entity_poly.pdbx_strand_id
1 'polypeptide(L)' 'NLREKYHFSELQPIVLSLGRLAFEKNISVTISVFSEVLQTIPEARLVIAGDGPARKSLEEQVED' A
#
# COMPACT_ATOMS: atom_id res chain seq x y z
N ASN A 1 -15.15 2.01 -9.94
CA ASN A 1 -14.90 1.83 -8.49
C ASN A 1 -13.44 1.39 -8.26
N LEU A 2 -12.77 1.72 -7.15
CA LEU A 2 -11.41 1.24 -6.85
C LEU A 2 -11.37 -0.30 -6.83
N ARG A 3 -12.40 -0.93 -6.25
CA ARG A 3 -12.47 -2.39 -6.13
C ARG A 3 -12.53 -3.08 -7.47
N GLU A 4 -13.42 -2.62 -8.36
CA GLU A 4 -13.54 -3.13 -9.73
C GLU A 4 -12.23 -3.01 -10.51
N LYS A 5 -11.56 -1.85 -10.42
CA LYS A 5 -10.33 -1.56 -11.19
C LYS A 5 -9.19 -2.52 -10.86
N TYR A 6 -9.10 -2.96 -9.61
CA TYR A 6 -8.02 -3.81 -9.12
C TYR A 6 -8.49 -5.22 -8.75
N HIS A 7 -9.70 -5.62 -9.18
CA HIS A 7 -10.29 -6.95 -8.96
C HIS A 7 -10.32 -7.38 -7.49
N PHE A 8 -10.60 -6.41 -6.62
CA PHE A 8 -10.75 -6.61 -5.20
C PHE A 8 -12.14 -7.14 -4.86
N SER A 9 -12.23 -8.12 -3.97
CA SER A 9 -13.52 -8.63 -3.50
C SER A 9 -14.24 -7.59 -2.63
N GLU A 10 -15.55 -7.74 -2.45
CA GLU A 10 -16.35 -6.81 -1.64
C GLU A 10 -15.95 -6.82 -0.15
N LEU A 11 -15.63 -7.99 0.38
CA LEU A 11 -15.32 -8.18 1.81
C LEU A 11 -13.83 -7.99 2.14
N GLN A 12 -12.98 -7.92 1.13
CA GLN A 12 -11.56 -7.65 1.30
C GLN A 12 -11.34 -6.33 2.07
N PRO A 13 -10.60 -6.35 3.19
CA PRO A 13 -10.13 -5.16 3.87
C PRO A 13 -9.13 -4.40 3.00
N ILE A 14 -9.36 -3.09 2.84
CA ILE A 14 -8.47 -2.21 2.08
C ILE A 14 -7.99 -1.10 3.00
N VAL A 15 -6.68 -0.96 3.14
CA VAL A 15 -6.02 0.18 3.78
C VAL A 15 -5.55 1.12 2.69
N LEU A 16 -6.06 2.35 2.66
CA LEU A 16 -5.69 3.36 1.69
C LEU A 16 -4.77 4.41 2.34
N SER A 17 -3.57 4.58 1.80
CA SER A 17 -2.69 5.72 2.06
C SER A 17 -2.75 6.66 0.85
N LEU A 18 -3.29 7.86 1.04
CA LEU A 18 -3.49 8.85 -0.03
C LEU A 18 -2.68 10.12 0.27
N GLY A 19 -1.79 10.52 -0.63
CA GLY A 19 -1.03 11.78 -0.50
C GLY A 19 0.25 11.84 -1.31
N ARG A 20 1.05 12.90 -1.13
CA ARG A 20 2.37 13.03 -1.76
C ARG A 20 3.30 11.92 -1.26
N LEU A 21 3.99 11.23 -2.18
CA LEU A 21 5.01 10.24 -1.86
C LEU A 21 6.33 10.96 -1.55
N ALA A 22 6.44 11.48 -0.33
CA ALA A 22 7.61 12.20 0.15
C ALA A 22 8.31 11.41 1.28
N PHE A 23 9.62 11.55 1.41
CA PHE A 23 10.41 10.73 2.33
C PHE A 23 10.00 10.94 3.80
N GLU A 24 9.57 12.16 4.15
CA GLU A 24 9.07 12.52 5.48
C GLU A 24 7.73 11.87 5.84
N LYS A 25 7.04 11.23 4.88
CA LYS A 25 5.75 10.55 5.11
C LYS A 25 5.90 9.11 5.61
N ASN A 26 7.12 8.60 5.78
CA ASN A 26 7.43 7.28 6.34
C ASN A 26 6.62 6.11 5.72
N ILE A 27 6.26 6.21 4.44
CA ILE A 27 5.44 5.20 3.75
C ILE A 27 6.14 3.83 3.71
N SER A 28 7.48 3.83 3.66
CA SER A 28 8.30 2.62 3.74
C SER A 28 8.02 1.81 5.02
N VAL A 29 7.81 2.48 6.16
CA VAL A 29 7.44 1.82 7.42
C VAL A 29 6.04 1.21 7.33
N THR A 30 5.10 1.91 6.72
CA THR A 30 3.75 1.37 6.47
C THR A 30 3.82 0.08 5.65
N ILE A 31 4.64 0.05 4.59
CA ILE A 31 4.85 -1.16 3.76
C ILE A 31 5.40 -2.30 4.63
N SER A 32 6.48 -2.06 5.38
CA SER A 32 7.12 -3.09 6.19
C SER A 32 6.20 -3.67 7.25
N VAL A 33 5.47 -2.82 7.99
CA VAL A 33 4.54 -3.26 9.05
C VAL A 33 3.30 -3.94 8.47
N PHE A 34 2.90 -3.61 7.24
CA PHE A 34 1.75 -4.28 6.61
C PHE A 34 1.98 -5.78 6.40
N SER A 35 3.24 -6.24 6.33
CA SER A 35 3.54 -7.67 6.30
C SER A 35 3.02 -8.42 7.55
N GLU A 36 3.00 -7.78 8.72
CA GLU A 36 2.44 -8.35 9.96
C GLU A 36 0.92 -8.46 9.88
N VAL A 37 0.26 -7.49 9.23
CA VAL A 37 -1.20 -7.54 8.98
C VAL A 37 -1.53 -8.75 8.10
N LEU A 38 -0.73 -9.01 7.06
CA LEU A 38 -0.92 -10.15 6.17
C LEU A 38 -0.77 -11.50 6.87
N GLN A 39 -0.06 -11.58 8.00
CA GLN A 39 0.00 -12.81 8.80
C GLN A 39 -1.34 -13.14 9.48
N THR A 40 -2.18 -12.12 9.74
CA THR A 40 -3.47 -12.29 10.42
C THR A 40 -4.66 -12.20 9.45
N ILE A 41 -4.57 -11.36 8.42
CA ILE A 41 -5.59 -11.09 7.42
C ILE A 41 -4.94 -11.18 6.02
N PRO A 42 -4.72 -12.40 5.49
CA PRO A 42 -3.98 -12.59 4.24
C PRO A 42 -4.63 -11.94 3.00
N GLU A 43 -5.94 -11.72 3.04
CA GLU A 43 -6.69 -11.07 1.99
C GLU A 43 -6.58 -9.54 2.01
N ALA A 44 -6.05 -8.93 3.08
CA ALA A 44 -5.94 -7.48 3.17
C ALA A 44 -5.10 -6.90 2.02
N ARG A 45 -5.43 -5.67 1.61
CA ARG A 45 -4.69 -4.93 0.59
C ARG A 45 -4.29 -3.56 1.10
N LEU A 46 -3.01 -3.22 0.95
CA LEU A 46 -2.51 -1.85 1.11
C LEU A 46 -2.48 -1.17 -0.25
N VAL A 47 -3.19 -0.06 -0.37
CA VAL A 47 -3.21 0.79 -1.56
C VAL A 47 -2.53 2.11 -1.23
N ILE A 48 -1.44 2.40 -1.93
CA ILE A 48 -0.73 3.69 -1.83
C ILE A 48 -1.04 4.48 -3.09
N ALA A 49 -1.76 5.58 -2.94
CA ALA A 49 -2.21 6.43 -4.03
C ALA A 49 -1.57 7.82 -3.93
N GLY A 50 -0.81 8.19 -4.96
CA GLY A 50 -0.12 9.45 -5.01
C GLY A 50 1.11 9.42 -5.90
N ASP A 51 1.85 10.51 -5.87
CA ASP A 51 3.11 10.66 -6.59
C ASP A 51 4.08 11.51 -5.77
N GLY A 52 5.38 11.44 -6.05
CA GLY A 52 6.38 12.23 -5.38
C GLY A 52 7.79 11.66 -5.44
N PRO A 53 8.77 12.37 -4.85
CA PRO A 53 10.19 12.01 -4.96
C PRO A 53 10.53 10.64 -4.38
N ALA A 54 9.72 10.09 -3.47
CA ALA A 54 9.95 8.77 -2.89
C ALA A 54 9.38 7.61 -3.74
N ARG A 55 8.65 7.88 -4.84
CA ARG A 55 7.92 6.85 -5.61
C ARG A 55 8.80 5.66 -5.99
N LYS A 56 9.91 5.92 -6.67
CA LYS A 56 10.82 4.88 -7.17
C LYS A 56 11.38 4.01 -6.04
N SER A 57 11.81 4.64 -4.94
CA SER A 57 12.35 3.92 -3.78
C SER A 57 11.31 3.04 -3.08
N LEU A 58 10.04 3.46 -3.05
CA LEU A 58 8.95 2.67 -2.49
C LEU A 58 8.54 1.51 -3.39
N GLU A 59 8.61 1.69 -4.72
CA GLU A 59 8.39 0.61 -5.69
C GLU A 59 9.50 -0.44 -5.61
N GLU A 60 10.77 -0.02 -5.57
CA GLU A 60 11.92 -0.93 -5.39
C GLU A 60 11.83 -1.74 -4.09
N GLN A 61 11.27 -1.18 -3.00
CA GLN A 61 11.09 -1.90 -1.73
C GLN A 61 10.12 -3.11 -1.83
N VAL A 62 9.17 -3.09 -2.78
CA VAL A 62 8.11 -4.10 -2.88
C VAL A 62 8.26 -5.05 -4.06
N GLU A 63 9.25 -4.83 -4.93
CA GLU A 63 9.51 -5.67 -6.11
C GLU A 63 10.38 -6.92 -5.80
N ASP A 64 10.96 -7.03 -4.58
CA ASP A 64 11.69 -8.20 -4.07
C ASP A 64 10.78 -9.24 -3.37
#